data_AF-A0A529NBY5-F1
#
_entry.id   AF-A0A529NBY5-F1
#
_cell.length_a   1.000
_cell.length_b   1.000
_cell.length_c   1.000
_cell.angle_alpha   90.00
_cell.angle_beta   90.00
_cell.angle_gamma   90.00
#
_symmetry.space_group_name_H-M   'P 1'
#
loop_
_entity.id
_entity.type
_entity.pdbx_description
1 polymer ?
#
loop_
_entity_poly.entity_id
_entity_poly.type
_entity_poly.pdbx_seq_one_letter_code
_entity_poly.pdbx_strand_id
1 'polypeptide(L)'
;LLHGFADTGDMWGAAAKALAKNHTVIVPDLRGMGLSAHPEAGYTKKNQAVDIAGVLDALKIDKADLVTHDIGNMVGYALAAQYPKRITKWVIIDAPLPGIGDWEKIK
;
A
#
# COMPACT_ATOMS: atom_id res chain seq x y z
N LEU A 1 2.53 -4.89 -2.39
CA LEU A 1 1.99 -4.08 -3.49
C LEU A 1 0.62 -3.59 -3.05
N LEU A 2 0.40 -2.28 -2.92
CA LEU A 2 -0.88 -1.73 -2.45
C LEU A 2 -1.61 -1.04 -3.62
N HIS A 3 -2.85 -1.47 -3.86
CA HIS A 3 -3.70 -0.98 -4.95
C HIS A 3 -4.42 0.34 -4.61
N GLY A 4 -5.15 0.88 -5.60
CA GLY A 4 -5.93 2.11 -5.55
C GLY A 4 -7.41 1.96 -5.17
N PHE A 5 -8.16 3.05 -5.28
CA PHE A 5 -9.61 3.06 -5.18
C PHE A 5 -10.28 2.35 -6.37
N ALA A 6 -11.39 1.66 -6.11
CA ALA A 6 -12.13 0.85 -7.09
C ALA A 6 -11.34 -0.29 -7.76
N ASP A 7 -10.13 -0.56 -7.26
CA ASP A 7 -9.29 -1.71 -7.62
C ASP A 7 -9.25 -2.76 -6.50
N THR A 8 -8.61 -3.89 -6.79
CA THR A 8 -8.20 -4.93 -5.83
C THR A 8 -6.73 -5.27 -6.06
N GLY A 9 -6.19 -6.19 -5.27
CA GLY A 9 -4.87 -6.77 -5.48
C GLY A 9 -4.65 -7.35 -6.87
N ASP A 10 -5.72 -7.76 -7.58
CA ASP A 10 -5.63 -8.36 -8.91
C ASP A 10 -4.99 -7.45 -9.96
N MET A 11 -5.07 -6.13 -9.78
CA MET A 11 -4.42 -5.16 -10.68
C MET A 11 -2.91 -5.42 -10.81
N TRP A 12 -2.30 -5.99 -9.76
CA TRP A 12 -0.87 -6.27 -9.72
C TRP A 12 -0.47 -7.57 -10.42
N GLY A 13 -1.40 -8.35 -10.97
CA GLY A 13 -1.15 -9.71 -11.44
C GLY A 13 0.10 -9.86 -12.33
N ALA A 14 0.28 -8.97 -13.30
CA ALA A 14 1.46 -8.98 -14.18
C ALA A 14 2.77 -8.65 -13.42
N ALA A 15 2.75 -7.60 -12.58
CA ALA A 15 3.90 -7.18 -11.80
C ALA A 15 4.26 -8.22 -10.72
N ALA A 16 3.26 -8.76 -10.03
CA ALA A 16 3.41 -9.82 -9.03
C ALA A 16 4.03 -11.07 -9.64
N LYS A 17 3.55 -11.51 -10.82
CA LYS A 17 4.14 -12.64 -11.55
C LYS A 17 5.61 -12.41 -11.92
N ALA A 18 5.97 -11.19 -12.31
CA ALA A 18 7.35 -10.86 -12.64
C ALA A 18 8.26 -10.85 -11.39
N LEU A 19 7.80 -10.22 -10.31
CA LEU A 19 8.55 -10.09 -9.04
C LEU A 19 8.66 -11.41 -8.28
N ALA A 20 7.67 -12.28 -8.37
CA ALA A 20 7.65 -13.57 -7.68
C ALA A 20 8.79 -14.52 -8.11
N LYS A 21 9.46 -14.23 -9.24
CA LYS A 21 10.65 -14.96 -9.68
C LYS A 21 11.80 -14.90 -8.67
N ASN A 22 11.88 -13.82 -7.88
CA ASN A 22 12.99 -13.58 -6.95
C ASN A 22 12.59 -12.84 -5.67
N HIS A 23 11.30 -12.57 -5.46
CA HIS A 23 10.76 -11.93 -4.26
C HIS A 23 9.60 -12.74 -3.70
N THR A 24 9.41 -12.67 -2.39
CA THR A 24 8.10 -12.95 -1.79
C THR A 24 7.20 -11.74 -2.05
N VAL A 25 6.11 -11.94 -2.79
CA VAL A 25 5.20 -10.85 -3.17
C VAL A 25 3.95 -10.90 -2.29
N ILE A 26 3.69 -9.82 -1.58
CA ILE A 26 2.51 -9.66 -0.71
C ILE A 26 1.59 -8.62 -1.36
N VAL A 27 0.37 -9.05 -1.67
CA VAL A 27 -0.64 -8.23 -2.36
C VAL A 27 -1.95 -8.29 -1.57
N PRO A 28 -2.08 -7.51 -0.48
CA PRO A 28 -3.31 -7.48 0.29
C PRO A 28 -4.35 -6.57 -0.38
N ASP A 29 -5.63 -6.91 -0.21
CA ASP A 29 -6.71 -5.96 -0.47
C ASP A 29 -6.83 -5.00 0.71
N LEU A 30 -6.93 -3.70 0.42
CA LEU A 30 -7.11 -2.67 1.46
C LEU A 30 -8.46 -2.83 2.17
N ARG A 31 -8.55 -2.32 3.40
CA ARG A 31 -9.79 -2.28 4.19
C ARG A 31 -10.94 -1.72 3.34
N GLY A 32 -12.06 -2.45 3.28
CA GLY A 32 -13.25 -2.12 2.51
C GLY A 32 -13.10 -2.24 1.01
N MET A 33 -12.13 -3.02 0.54
CA MET A 33 -11.92 -3.32 -0.88
C MET A 33 -11.67 -4.83 -1.06
N GLY A 34 -12.01 -5.34 -2.24
CA GLY A 34 -11.79 -6.73 -2.63
C GLY A 34 -12.37 -7.74 -1.62
N LEU A 35 -11.54 -8.70 -1.22
CA LEU A 35 -11.92 -9.77 -0.29
C LEU A 35 -11.67 -9.42 1.19
N SER A 36 -11.13 -8.24 1.47
CA SER A 36 -10.93 -7.75 2.83
C SER A 36 -12.25 -7.34 3.49
N ALA A 37 -12.25 -7.24 4.82
CA ALA A 37 -13.43 -6.82 5.57
C ALA A 37 -13.86 -5.39 5.20
N HIS A 38 -15.18 -5.15 5.23
CA HIS A 38 -15.83 -3.86 4.96
C HIS A 38 -16.47 -3.30 6.24
N PRO A 39 -15.68 -2.84 7.23
CA PRO A 39 -16.22 -2.31 8.48
C PRO A 39 -16.93 -0.96 8.26
N GLU A 40 -17.82 -0.59 9.18
CA GLU A 40 -18.53 0.71 9.15
C GLU A 40 -17.59 1.93 9.29
N ALA A 41 -16.37 1.73 9.82
CA ALA A 41 -15.47 2.82 10.15
C ALA A 41 -13.97 2.46 10.05
N GLY A 42 -13.14 3.48 10.25
CA GLY A 42 -11.69 3.34 10.37
C GLY A 42 -10.93 3.41 9.05
N TYR A 43 -11.49 4.07 8.03
CA TYR A 43 -10.88 4.26 6.71
C TYR A 43 -9.79 5.33 6.64
N THR A 44 -9.34 5.86 7.78
CA THR A 44 -8.18 6.76 7.79
C THR A 44 -6.96 6.00 7.26
N LYS A 45 -6.10 6.69 6.50
CA LYS A 45 -4.93 6.06 5.90
C LYS A 45 -3.96 5.53 6.97
N LYS A 46 -3.93 6.17 8.14
CA LYS A 46 -3.21 5.71 9.33
C LYS A 46 -3.71 4.36 9.84
N ASN A 47 -5.04 4.16 9.93
CA ASN A 47 -5.60 2.89 10.36
C ASN A 47 -5.33 1.78 9.34
N GLN A 48 -5.50 2.08 8.05
CA GLN A 48 -5.17 1.11 6.99
C GLN A 48 -3.67 0.74 7.00
N ALA A 49 -2.78 1.68 7.32
CA ALA A 49 -1.37 1.38 7.51
C ALA A 49 -1.09 0.45 8.69
N VAL A 50 -1.87 0.54 9.79
CA VAL A 50 -1.81 -0.43 10.88
C VAL A 50 -2.26 -1.81 10.40
N ASP A 51 -3.31 -1.89 9.59
CA ASP A 51 -3.76 -3.16 9.01
C ASP A 51 -2.63 -3.81 8.18
N ILE A 52 -1.93 -3.04 7.33
CA ILE A 52 -0.80 -3.55 6.54
C ILE A 52 0.38 -3.96 7.42
N ALA A 53 0.70 -3.22 8.48
CA ALA A 53 1.72 -3.62 9.44
C ALA A 53 1.35 -4.96 10.11
N GLY A 54 0.07 -5.14 10.47
CA GLY A 54 -0.46 -6.39 11.01
C GLY A 54 -0.37 -7.56 10.03
N VAL A 55 -0.58 -7.32 8.73
CA VAL A 55 -0.34 -8.33 7.68
C VAL A 55 1.14 -8.76 7.66
N LEU A 56 2.08 -7.81 7.72
CA LEU A 56 3.51 -8.14 7.78
C LEU A 56 3.87 -8.92 9.04
N ASP A 57 3.30 -8.55 10.19
CA ASP A 57 3.52 -9.26 11.46
C ASP A 57 2.99 -10.69 11.41
N ALA A 58 1.77 -10.88 10.88
CA ALA A 58 1.16 -12.20 10.72
C ALA A 58 1.99 -13.12 9.78
N LEU A 59 2.62 -12.53 8.76
CA LEU A 59 3.50 -13.22 7.83
C LEU A 59 4.96 -13.31 8.31
N LYS A 60 5.29 -12.75 9.50
CA LYS A 60 6.64 -12.70 10.08
C LYS A 60 7.67 -12.01 9.18
N ILE A 61 7.27 -10.90 8.56
CA ILE A 61 8.12 -10.08 7.68
C ILE A 61 8.55 -8.81 8.40
N ASP A 62 9.83 -8.73 8.76
CA ASP A 62 10.37 -7.58 9.47
C ASP A 62 10.52 -6.35 8.58
N LYS A 63 10.92 -6.54 7.32
CA LYS A 63 11.15 -5.45 6.37
C LYS A 63 10.67 -5.81 4.97
N ALA A 64 10.18 -4.81 4.23
CA ALA A 64 9.73 -4.99 2.86
C ALA A 64 10.04 -3.76 1.99
N ASP A 65 10.27 -4.01 0.70
CA ASP A 65 10.14 -2.99 -0.33
C ASP A 65 8.64 -2.75 -0.60
N LEU A 66 8.25 -1.49 -0.69
CA LEU A 66 6.87 -1.07 -0.83
C LEU A 66 6.63 -0.49 -2.23
N VAL A 67 5.56 -0.93 -2.88
CA VAL A 67 5.10 -0.39 -4.16
C VAL A 67 3.63 -0.06 -4.03
N THR A 68 3.25 1.15 -4.42
CA THR A 68 1.90 1.67 -4.21
C THR A 68 1.38 2.41 -5.45
N HIS A 69 0.05 2.43 -5.59
CA HIS A 69 -0.67 3.19 -6.61
C HIS A 69 -1.92 3.85 -6.00
N ASP A 70 -2.29 5.04 -6.48
CA ASP A 70 -3.50 5.77 -6.09
C ASP A 70 -3.70 5.93 -4.55
N ILE A 71 -4.83 5.52 -3.97
CA ILE A 71 -5.09 5.52 -2.52
C ILE A 71 -4.03 4.71 -1.77
N GLY A 72 -3.48 3.68 -2.40
CA GLY A 72 -2.34 2.92 -1.90
C GLY A 72 -1.13 3.80 -1.63
N ASN A 73 -0.90 4.90 -2.37
CA ASN A 73 0.18 5.85 -2.09
C ASN A 73 -0.02 6.52 -0.73
N MET A 74 -1.25 6.91 -0.41
CA MET A 74 -1.58 7.55 0.86
C MET A 74 -1.46 6.58 2.03
N VAL A 75 -1.89 5.32 1.85
CA VAL A 75 -1.70 4.26 2.86
C VAL A 75 -0.21 3.93 3.03
N GLY A 76 0.53 3.83 1.93
CA GLY A 76 1.97 3.58 1.92
C GLY A 76 2.76 4.67 2.62
N TYR A 77 2.39 5.93 2.43
CA TYR A 77 2.96 7.06 3.16
C TYR A 77 2.75 6.89 4.67
N ALA A 78 1.51 6.63 5.09
CA ALA A 78 1.19 6.44 6.49
C ALA A 78 1.95 5.25 7.10
N LEU A 79 2.11 4.14 6.36
CA LEU A 79 2.90 2.98 6.76
C LEU A 79 4.38 3.34 6.94
N ALA A 80 5.00 3.98 5.94
CA ALA A 80 6.40 4.38 6.00
C ALA A 80 6.66 5.42 7.10
N ALA A 81 5.74 6.35 7.34
CA ALA A 81 5.85 7.35 8.39
C ALA A 81 5.68 6.77 9.79
N GLN A 82 4.72 5.85 9.99
CA GLN A 82 4.48 5.20 11.29
C GLN A 82 5.50 4.11 11.62
N TYR A 83 6.01 3.42 10.60
CA TYR A 83 6.89 2.27 10.75
C TYR A 83 8.14 2.39 9.86
N PRO A 84 8.95 3.45 10.00
CA PRO A 84 10.04 3.76 9.06
C PRO A 84 11.12 2.67 8.98
N LYS A 85 11.29 1.86 10.04
CA LYS A 85 12.25 0.75 10.06
C LYS A 85 11.78 -0.47 9.25
N ARG A 86 10.50 -0.55 8.90
CA ARG A 86 9.89 -1.69 8.18
C ARG A 86 10.00 -1.52 6.66
N ILE A 87 10.20 -0.31 6.14
CA ILE A 87 10.22 -0.05 4.69
C ILE A 87 11.66 0.22 4.23
N THR A 88 12.17 -0.62 3.35
CA THR A 88 13.57 -0.50 2.84
C THR A 88 13.67 0.38 1.61
N LYS A 89 12.67 0.33 0.73
CA LYS A 89 12.50 1.18 -0.45
C LYS A 89 11.02 1.42 -0.67
N TRP A 90 10.68 2.55 -1.27
CA TRP A 90 9.30 2.85 -1.62
C TRP A 90 9.19 3.41 -3.03
N VAL A 91 8.38 2.75 -3.86
CA VAL A 91 8.01 3.15 -5.22
C VAL A 91 6.56 3.65 -5.19
N ILE A 92 6.34 4.86 -5.74
CA ILE A 92 5.06 5.58 -5.73
C ILE A 92 4.64 5.78 -7.18
N ILE A 93 3.40 5.42 -7.53
CA ILE A 93 2.92 5.44 -8.92
C ILE A 93 1.62 6.25 -9.03
N ASP A 94 1.58 7.15 -10.02
CA ASP A 94 0.39 7.81 -10.60
C ASP A 94 -0.32 8.91 -9.77
N ALA A 95 -0.48 8.74 -8.46
CA ALA A 95 -1.24 9.70 -7.63
C ALA A 95 -0.38 10.52 -6.66
N PRO A 96 -0.70 11.81 -6.47
CA PRO A 96 -0.01 12.68 -5.52
C PRO A 96 -0.23 12.25 -4.07
N LEU A 97 0.77 12.52 -3.23
CA LEU A 97 0.60 12.44 -1.78
C LEU A 97 -0.09 13.71 -1.27
N PRO A 98 -1.22 13.60 -0.56
CA PRO A 98 -1.90 14.76 0.01
C PRO A 98 -0.95 15.59 0.89
N GLY A 99 -0.89 16.89 0.64
CA GLY A 99 -0.09 17.83 1.44
C GLY A 99 1.40 17.91 1.07
N ILE A 100 1.87 17.22 0.03
CA ILE A 100 3.26 17.35 -0.45
C ILE A 100 3.28 18.05 -1.79
N GLY A 101 3.86 19.25 -1.90
CA GLY A 101 4.07 19.91 -3.19
C GLY A 101 2.86 20.69 -3.71
N ASP A 102 3.12 21.49 -4.74
CA ASP A 102 2.13 22.37 -5.39
C ASP A 102 1.56 21.68 -6.62
N TRP A 103 0.74 20.65 -6.40
CA TRP A 103 0.19 19.82 -7.48
C TRP A 103 -0.70 20.62 -8.44
N GLU A 104 -1.27 21.74 -8.00
CA GLU A 104 -2.06 22.63 -8.87
C GLU A 104 -1.21 23.28 -9.97
N LYS A 105 0.13 23.32 -9.81
CA LYS A 105 1.07 23.83 -10.83
C LYS A 105 1.56 22.77 -11.81
N ILE A 106 1.31 21.50 -11.55
CA ILE A 106 1.72 20.40 -12.42
C ILE A 106 0.58 20.17 -13.42
N LYS A 107 0.75 20.72 -14.63
CA LYS A 107 -0.16 20.57 -15.77
C LYS A 107 0.03 19.25 -16.48
#